data_AF-A0A073K7J2-F1
#
_entry.id   AF-A0A073K7J2-F1
#
_cell.length_a   1.000
_cell.length_b   1.000
_cell.length_c   1.000
_cell.angle_alpha   90.00
_cell.angle_beta   90.00
_cell.angle_gamma   90.00
#
_symmetry.space_group_name_H-M   'P 1'
#
loop_
_entity.id
_entity.type
_entity.pdbx_description
1 polymer ?
#
loop_
_entity_poly.entity_id
_entity_poly.type
_entity_poly.pdbx_seq_one_letter_code
_entity_poly.pdbx_strand_id
1 'polypeptide(L)'
;MAVYKITNIERYKGKKEDDLARLGKQITIHTLKKGHGAILPYADTSGYVLVTSVVQYIDKTDSGKMITISTMNTTYTLRKVADDLL
;
A
#
# COMPACT_ATOMS: atom_id res chain seq x y z
N MET A 1 9.05 -6.61 -10.77
CA MET A 1 8.15 -5.87 -9.86
C MET A 1 8.18 -6.39 -8.42
N ALA A 2 8.58 -5.57 -7.43
CA ALA A 2 8.64 -6.05 -6.03
C ALA A 2 7.24 -6.29 -5.41
N VAL A 3 7.14 -7.29 -4.53
CA VAL A 3 5.93 -7.63 -3.78
C VAL A 3 6.07 -7.18 -2.34
N TYR A 4 5.02 -6.54 -1.82
CA TYR A 4 4.96 -6.00 -0.47
C TYR A 4 3.80 -6.60 0.31
N LYS A 5 3.99 -6.82 1.61
CA LYS A 5 2.95 -7.26 2.55
C LYS A 5 2.49 -6.08 3.39
N ILE A 6 1.17 -5.89 3.51
CA ILE A 6 0.60 -4.90 4.43
C ILE A 6 0.83 -5.40 5.87
N THR A 7 1.65 -4.68 6.64
CA THR A 7 2.00 -5.07 8.02
C THR A 7 1.33 -4.19 9.07
N ASN A 8 0.92 -2.97 8.71
CA ASN A 8 0.15 -2.09 9.59
C ASN A 8 -0.86 -1.26 8.76
N ILE A 9 -2.00 -0.96 9.37
CA ILE A 9 -3.06 -0.10 8.85
C ILE A 9 -3.53 0.79 10.00
N GLU A 10 -3.20 2.07 9.95
CA GLU A 10 -3.62 3.07 10.93
C GLU A 10 -4.67 3.99 10.30
N ARG A 11 -5.88 3.96 10.86
CA ARG A 11 -7.04 4.66 10.31
C ARG A 11 -7.21 6.03 10.95
N TYR A 12 -7.41 7.06 10.15
CA TYR A 12 -7.88 8.36 10.61
C TYR A 12 -9.41 8.42 10.49
N LYS A 13 -10.07 9.07 11.46
CA LYS A 13 -11.54 8.98 11.65
C LYS A 13 -12.35 9.25 10.37
N GLY A 14 -13.32 8.37 10.10
CA GLY A 14 -14.55 8.69 9.37
C GLY A 14 -14.73 8.19 7.94
N LYS A 15 -13.74 7.56 7.27
CA LYS A 15 -13.90 7.14 5.86
C LYS A 15 -13.31 5.76 5.52
N LYS A 16 -13.97 5.08 4.58
CA LYS A 16 -14.01 3.62 4.29
C LYS A 16 -12.92 3.03 3.39
N GLU A 17 -11.85 3.77 3.06
CA GLU A 17 -10.87 3.27 2.06
C GLU A 17 -10.12 2.01 2.51
N ASP A 18 -10.14 1.72 3.81
CA ASP A 18 -9.56 0.51 4.40
C ASP A 18 -10.45 -0.71 4.44
N ASP A 19 -11.74 -0.61 4.10
CA ASP A 19 -12.62 -1.79 4.15
C ASP A 19 -12.13 -2.86 3.15
N LEU A 20 -11.40 -2.44 2.11
CA LEU A 20 -10.74 -3.33 1.17
C LEU A 20 -9.34 -3.77 1.63
N ALA A 21 -8.64 -2.97 2.45
CA ALA A 21 -7.29 -3.24 2.92
C ALA A 21 -7.31 -4.26 4.06
N ARG A 22 -6.52 -5.34 3.92
CA ARG A 22 -6.39 -6.37 4.96
C ARG A 22 -4.94 -6.57 5.34
N LEU A 23 -4.67 -6.62 6.65
CA LEU A 23 -3.36 -6.99 7.17
C LEU A 23 -2.95 -8.34 6.58
N GLY A 24 -1.68 -8.42 6.21
CA GLY A 24 -1.07 -9.60 5.64
C GLY A 24 -1.31 -9.83 4.15
N LYS A 25 -2.16 -9.04 3.49
CA LYS A 25 -2.30 -9.09 2.03
C LYS A 25 -1.01 -8.67 1.34
N GLN A 26 -0.71 -9.36 0.25
CA GLN A 26 0.42 -9.04 -0.61
C GLN A 26 -0.04 -8.17 -1.77
N ILE A 27 0.68 -7.08 -2.04
CA ILE A 27 0.40 -6.11 -3.08
C ILE A 27 1.63 -5.86 -3.92
N THR A 28 1.40 -5.46 -5.17
CA THR A 28 2.39 -4.82 -6.01
C THR A 28 2.12 -3.33 -6.06
N ILE A 29 3.16 -2.51 -6.27
CA ILE A 29 3.01 -1.06 -6.34
C ILE A 29 3.01 -0.66 -7.82
N HIS A 30 1.83 -0.29 -8.33
CA HIS A 30 1.68 0.23 -9.69
C HIS A 30 1.81 1.75 -9.72
N THR A 31 0.87 2.47 -9.07
CA THR A 31 0.91 3.93 -8.97
C THR A 31 1.04 4.34 -7.52
N LEU A 32 2.13 5.01 -7.18
CA LEU A 32 2.38 5.58 -5.87
C LEU A 32 3.03 6.96 -6.01
N LYS A 33 2.20 8.01 -5.96
CA LYS A 33 2.64 9.40 -6.16
C LYS A 33 1.89 10.33 -5.23
N LYS A 34 2.62 11.24 -4.58
CA LYS A 34 2.03 12.29 -3.74
C LYS A 34 1.04 13.14 -4.54
N GLY A 35 -0.07 13.52 -3.90
CA GLY A 35 -1.14 14.30 -4.52
C GLY A 35 -2.12 13.50 -5.39
N HIS A 36 -1.92 12.18 -5.54
CA HIS A 36 -2.78 11.30 -6.31
C HIS A 36 -3.25 10.12 -5.46
N GLY A 37 -4.35 9.46 -5.82
CA GLY A 37 -4.72 8.16 -5.24
C GLY A 37 -3.70 7.09 -5.64
N ALA A 38 -3.33 6.21 -4.71
CA ALA A 38 -2.48 5.08 -5.02
C ALA A 38 -3.30 3.91 -5.58
N ILE A 39 -2.68 3.15 -6.48
CA ILE A 39 -3.25 1.92 -7.06
C ILE A 39 -2.31 0.78 -6.68
N LEU A 40 -2.81 -0.10 -5.81
CA LEU A 40 -2.06 -1.18 -5.18
C LEU A 40 -2.76 -2.52 -5.45
N PRO A 41 -2.48 -3.18 -6.61
CA PRO A 41 -3.07 -4.47 -6.94
C PRO A 41 -2.68 -5.56 -5.93
N TYR A 42 -3.60 -6.46 -5.60
CA TYR A 42 -3.26 -7.65 -4.81
C TYR A 42 -2.49 -8.66 -5.66
N ALA A 43 -1.35 -9.12 -5.13
CA ALA A 43 -0.48 -10.07 -5.82
C ALA A 43 -1.10 -11.49 -5.86
N ASP A 44 -1.96 -11.83 -4.90
CA ASP A 44 -2.56 -13.16 -4.76
C ASP A 44 -3.95 -13.29 -5.39
N THR A 45 -4.57 -12.18 -5.77
CA THR A 45 -5.96 -12.15 -6.21
C THR A 45 -6.10 -11.27 -7.45
N SER A 46 -6.15 -11.91 -8.62
CA SER A 46 -6.33 -11.20 -9.90
C SER A 46 -7.61 -10.36 -9.89
N GLY A 47 -7.52 -9.13 -10.42
CA GLY A 47 -8.65 -8.20 -10.53
C GLY A 47 -9.00 -7.42 -9.26
N TYR A 48 -8.36 -7.71 -8.11
CA TYR A 48 -8.55 -6.93 -6.90
C TYR A 48 -7.45 -5.90 -6.71
N VAL A 49 -7.87 -4.67 -6.45
CA VAL A 49 -6.98 -3.52 -6.29
C VAL A 49 -7.39 -2.74 -5.06
N LEU A 50 -6.41 -2.40 -4.22
CA LEU A 50 -6.58 -1.39 -3.19
C LEU A 50 -6.35 -0.01 -3.83
N VAL A 51 -7.42 0.76 -3.93
CA VAL A 51 -7.38 2.17 -4.34
C VAL A 51 -7.49 3.02 -3.09
N THR A 52 -6.53 3.94 -2.90
CA THR A 52 -6.46 4.79 -1.71
C THR A 52 -6.94 6.21 -1.99
N SER A 53 -7.17 7.00 -0.93
CA SER A 53 -7.25 8.46 -1.06
C SER A 53 -5.93 9.03 -1.53
N VAL A 54 -5.98 10.33 -1.81
CA VAL A 54 -4.82 11.16 -2.11
C VAL A 54 -3.69 10.87 -1.12
N VAL A 55 -2.58 10.41 -1.66
CA VAL A 55 -1.33 10.19 -0.93
C VAL A 55 -0.77 11.54 -0.51
N GLN A 56 -0.60 11.72 0.79
CA GLN A 56 -0.04 12.93 1.41
C GLN A 56 1.48 12.80 1.62
N TYR A 57 1.92 11.59 1.96
CA TYR A 57 3.31 11.32 2.28
C TYR A 57 3.70 9.88 1.93
N ILE A 58 4.94 9.72 1.47
CA ILE A 58 5.55 8.43 1.16
C ILE A 58 6.92 8.43 1.81
N ASP A 59 7.16 7.47 2.70
CA ASP A 59 8.46 7.22 3.28
C ASP A 59 8.96 5.85 2.85
N LYS A 60 10.25 5.77 2.51
CA LYS A 60 10.91 4.53 2.11
C LYS A 60 12.14 4.37 2.99
N THR A 61 12.13 3.36 3.84
CA THR A 61 13.21 3.06 4.77
C THR A 61 13.84 1.70 4.47
N ASP A 62 14.99 1.43 5.07
CA ASP A 62 15.78 0.20 4.86
C ASP A 62 15.96 -0.12 3.37
N SER A 63 16.44 0.88 2.61
CA SER A 63 16.64 0.78 1.15
C SER A 63 15.38 0.36 0.37
N GLY A 64 14.19 0.76 0.84
CA GLY A 64 12.91 0.45 0.20
C GLY A 64 12.32 -0.92 0.57
N LYS A 65 12.89 -1.62 1.56
CA LYS A 65 12.27 -2.82 2.15
C LYS A 65 11.04 -2.47 2.98
N MET A 66 10.98 -1.26 3.53
CA MET A 66 9.82 -0.77 4.25
C MET A 66 9.29 0.49 3.55
N ILE A 67 7.98 0.54 3.31
CA ILE A 67 7.32 1.69 2.72
C ILE A 67 6.15 2.09 3.61
N THR A 68 6.13 3.33 4.06
CA THR A 68 4.98 3.92 4.76
C THR A 68 4.28 4.87 3.81
N ILE A 69 2.99 4.65 3.60
CA ILE A 69 2.14 5.47 2.74
C ILE A 69 1.08 6.11 3.62
N SER A 70 1.17 7.43 3.82
CA SER A 70 0.12 8.18 4.49
C SER A 70 -0.74 8.86 3.46
N THR A 71 -2.03 8.54 3.49
CA THR A 71 -3.08 9.11 2.66
C THR A 71 -3.93 10.05 3.49
N MET A 72 -4.94 10.69 2.89
CA MET A 72 -5.86 11.54 3.67
C MET A 72 -6.58 10.76 4.78
N ASN A 73 -6.86 9.48 4.55
CA ASN A 73 -7.71 8.69 5.45
C ASN A 73 -6.95 7.63 6.22
N THR A 74 -5.83 7.13 5.69
CA THR A 74 -5.13 5.97 6.27
C THR A 74 -3.62 6.06 6.09
N THR A 75 -2.87 5.60 7.09
CA THR A 75 -1.46 5.24 6.96
C THR A 75 -1.29 3.72 6.81
N TYR A 76 -0.65 3.29 5.72
CA TYR A 76 -0.28 1.90 5.48
C TYR A 76 1.22 1.72 5.71
N THR A 77 1.61 0.64 6.38
CA THR A 77 3.00 0.18 6.39
C THR A 77 3.12 -1.10 5.60
N LEU A 78 4.04 -1.09 4.64
CA LEU A 78 4.30 -2.15 3.69
C LEU A 78 5.71 -2.68 3.91
N ARG A 79 5.86 -4.00 3.98
CA ARG A 79 7.15 -4.67 4.03
C ARG A 79 7.39 -5.49 2.77
N LYS A 80 8.51 -5.27 2.10
CA LYS A 80 8.93 -6.07 0.95
C LYS A 80 9.10 -7.53 1.38
N VAL A 81 8.50 -8.44 0.62
CA VAL A 81 8.55 -9.90 0.90
C VAL A 81 9.12 -10.70 -0.26
N ALA A 82 9.14 -10.13 -1.47
CA ALA A 82 9.85 -10.69 -2.60
C ALA A 82 10.32 -9.56 -3.54
N ASP A 83 11.47 -9.76 -4.15
CA ASP A 83 11.76 -9.20 -5.46
C ASP A 83 11.08 -10.09 -6.49
N ASP A 84 10.37 -9.52 -7.47
CA ASP A 84 9.95 -10.33 -8.62
C ASP A 84 11.18 -11.02 -9.18
N LEU A 85 11.13 -12.33 -9.18
CA LEU A 85 11.97 -13.17 -10.02
C LEU A 85 11.32 -13.14 -11.41
N LEU A 86 11.47 -12.02 -12.11
CA LEU A 86 11.35 -11.97 -13.56
C LEU A 86 12.76 -11.93 -14.14
#